data_AF-A0A2D7VZ26-F1
#
_entry.id   AF-A0A2D7VZ26-F1
#
_cell.length_a   1.000
_cell.length_b   1.000
_cell.length_c   1.000
_cell.angle_alpha   90.00
_cell.angle_beta   90.00
_cell.angle_gamma   90.00
#
_symmetry.space_group_name_H-M   'P 1'
#
loop_
_entity.id
_entity.type
_entity.pdbx_description
1 polymer ?
#
loop_
_entity_poly.entity_id
_entity_poly.type
_entity_poly.pdbx_seq_one_letter_code
_entity_poly.pdbx_strand_id
1 'polypeptide(L)'
;MALKANDFTVSNEAERHEVDTPSGSLVVFVTPMTWIQQQQALSTFVDFTVDENGEMRPKIDFGGYWKYVLTNCIQSTVPPLSKSDLFNLKPEVGNAIQEILPRIEDLLGGISSEGEIDPLE
;
A
#
# COMPACT_ATOMS: atom_id res chain seq x y z
N MET A 1 -9.18 1.34 -31.35
CA MET A 1 -7.85 1.64 -30.78
C MET A 1 -7.24 0.30 -30.40
N ALA A 2 -6.04 -0.05 -30.86
CA ALA A 2 -5.42 -1.33 -30.52
C ALA A 2 -4.77 -1.22 -29.13
N LEU A 3 -5.11 -2.16 -28.24
CA LEU A 3 -4.51 -2.26 -26.90
C LEU A 3 -3.03 -2.64 -27.04
N LYS A 4 -2.16 -1.98 -26.28
CA LYS A 4 -0.72 -2.27 -26.20
C LYS A 4 -0.42 -3.06 -24.92
N ALA A 5 0.69 -3.79 -24.89
CA ALA A 5 1.11 -4.53 -23.69
C ALA A 5 1.24 -3.62 -22.44
N ASN A 6 1.62 -2.36 -22.64
CA ASN A 6 1.70 -1.37 -21.57
C ASN A 6 0.34 -0.99 -20.96
N ASP A 7 -0.78 -1.27 -21.64
CA ASP A 7 -2.11 -1.08 -21.05
C ASP A 7 -2.43 -2.11 -19.95
N PHE A 8 -1.66 -3.20 -19.86
CA PHE A 8 -1.88 -4.31 -18.90
C PHE A 8 -0.80 -4.44 -17.83
N THR A 9 0.24 -3.60 -17.89
CA THR A 9 1.39 -3.71 -16.98
C THR A 9 1.55 -2.43 -16.19
N VAL A 10 1.88 -2.60 -14.91
CA VAL A 10 2.29 -1.49 -14.07
C VAL A 10 3.70 -1.09 -14.50
N SER A 11 3.91 0.18 -14.85
CA SER A 11 5.24 0.69 -15.15
C SER A 11 6.16 0.53 -13.94
N ASN A 12 7.41 0.12 -14.16
CA ASN A 12 8.44 0.11 -13.10
C ASN A 12 8.96 1.53 -12.79
N GLU A 13 8.39 2.56 -13.41
CA GLU A 13 8.76 3.95 -13.17
C GLU A 13 8.12 4.44 -11.87
N ALA A 14 8.92 5.10 -11.03
CA ALA A 14 8.42 5.67 -9.79
C ALA A 14 7.66 6.97 -10.09
N GLU A 15 6.43 7.07 -9.58
CA GLU A 15 5.62 8.28 -9.65
C GLU A 15 6.15 9.29 -8.63
N ARG A 16 6.34 10.53 -9.07
CA ARG A 16 6.80 11.62 -8.21
C ARG A 16 5.60 12.24 -7.50
N HIS A 17 5.56 12.08 -6.18
CA HIS A 17 4.60 12.75 -5.32
C HIS A 17 5.29 13.85 -4.54
N GLU A 18 4.66 15.02 -4.49
CA GLU A 18 5.10 16.13 -3.65
C GLU A 18 4.15 16.27 -2.48
N VAL A 19 4.70 16.19 -1.28
CA VAL A 19 3.95 16.13 -0.04
C VAL A 19 4.36 17.33 0.81
N ASP A 20 3.42 18.24 1.03
CA ASP A 20 3.66 19.36 1.95
C ASP A 20 3.52 18.87 3.39
N THR A 21 4.61 19.01 4.15
CA THR A 21 4.64 18.66 5.57
C THR A 21 4.86 19.92 6.40
N PRO A 22 4.50 19.91 7.70
CA PRO A 22 4.81 21.04 8.59
C PRO A 22 6.32 21.36 8.70
N SER A 23 7.19 20.41 8.33
CA SER A 23 8.64 20.59 8.33
C SER A 23 9.20 21.05 6.97
N GLY A 24 8.36 21.20 5.94
CA GLY A 24 8.74 21.56 4.56
C GLY A 24 8.19 20.59 3.52
N SER A 25 8.42 20.89 2.24
CA SER A 25 7.98 20.05 1.13
C SER A 25 8.91 18.83 0.98
N LEU A 26 8.32 17.64 0.93
CA LEU A 26 9.00 16.36 0.74
C LEU A 26 8.56 15.76 -0.58
N VAL A 27 9.50 15.48 -1.46
CA VAL A 27 9.24 14.73 -2.69
C VAL A 27 9.50 13.26 -2.44
N VAL A 28 8.55 12.41 -2.79
CA VAL A 28 8.62 10.95 -2.63
C VAL A 28 8.42 10.32 -4.00
N PHE A 29 9.34 9.45 -4.40
CA PHE A 29 9.23 8.66 -5.61
C PHE A 29 8.64 7.29 -5.24
N VAL A 30 7.38 7.07 -5.60
CA VAL A 30 6.62 5.87 -5.24
C VAL A 30 6.51 4.94 -6.44
N THR A 31 6.98 3.71 -6.29
CA THR A 31 6.74 2.64 -7.26
C THR A 31 5.46 1.89 -6.85
N PRO A 32 4.45 1.84 -7.72
CA PRO A 32 3.22 1.09 -7.44
C PRO A 32 3.50 -0.41 -7.29
N MET A 33 2.76 -1.06 -6.38
CA MET A 33 2.84 -2.50 -6.21
C MET A 33 2.23 -3.24 -7.39
N THR A 34 2.93 -4.24 -7.90
CA THR A 34 2.35 -5.17 -8.87
C THR A 34 1.21 -5.98 -8.23
N TRP A 35 0.30 -6.50 -9.06
CA TRP A 35 -0.80 -7.35 -8.57
C TRP A 35 -0.30 -8.53 -7.73
N ILE A 36 0.80 -9.19 -8.12
CA ILE A 36 1.39 -10.28 -7.33
C ILE A 36 1.91 -9.80 -5.97
N GLN A 37 2.56 -8.63 -5.91
CA GLN A 37 3.03 -8.07 -4.64
C GLN A 37 1.87 -7.72 -3.71
N GLN A 38 0.75 -7.26 -4.26
CA GLN A 38 -0.48 -7.00 -3.48
C GLN A 38 -1.03 -8.29 -2.88
N GLN A 39 -1.14 -9.36 -3.67
CA GLN A 39 -1.59 -10.68 -3.19
C GLN A 39 -0.66 -11.25 -2.11
N GLN A 40 0.65 -11.11 -2.30
CA GLN A 40 1.65 -11.52 -1.30
C GLN A 40 1.53 -10.71 -0.01
N ALA A 41 1.36 -9.40 -0.10
CA ALA A 41 1.19 -8.53 1.07
C ALA A 41 -0.09 -8.91 1.84
N LEU A 42 -1.20 -9.12 1.16
CA LEU A 42 -2.45 -9.56 1.77
C LEU A 42 -2.28 -10.90 2.50
N SER A 43 -1.71 -11.91 1.82
CA SER A 43 -1.47 -13.22 2.44
C SER A 43 -0.49 -13.17 3.62
N THR A 44 0.39 -12.17 3.68
CA THR A 44 1.40 -12.06 4.74
C THR A 44 0.89 -11.25 5.93
N PHE A 45 0.12 -10.19 5.69
CA PHE A 45 -0.25 -9.21 6.70
C PHE A 45 -1.73 -9.28 7.12
N VAL A 46 -2.55 -10.08 6.44
CA VAL A 46 -3.96 -10.29 6.77
C VAL A 46 -4.15 -11.75 7.17
N ASP A 47 -4.59 -11.94 8.41
CA ASP A 47 -5.00 -13.23 8.94
C ASP A 47 -6.51 -13.16 9.23
N PHE A 48 -7.24 -14.27 9.13
CA PHE A 48 -8.67 -14.30 9.43
C PHE A 48 -8.90 -15.10 10.70
N THR A 49 -9.32 -14.41 11.75
CA THR A 49 -9.62 -15.02 13.05
C THR A 49 -11.12 -15.08 13.28
N VAL A 50 -11.59 -16.17 13.86
CA VAL A 50 -12.99 -16.30 14.31
C VAL A 50 -13.10 -15.69 15.70
N ASP A 51 -13.96 -14.70 15.85
CA ASP A 51 -14.26 -14.06 17.13
C ASP A 51 -15.09 -14.99 18.04
N GLU A 52 -15.25 -14.65 19.32
CA GLU A 52 -16.02 -15.46 20.29
C GLU A 52 -17.49 -15.63 19.87
N ASN A 53 -17.99 -14.73 19.01
CA ASN A 53 -19.33 -14.76 18.43
C ASN A 53 -19.45 -15.61 17.15
N GLY A 54 -18.38 -16.29 16.72
CA GLY A 54 -18.36 -17.05 15.46
C GLY A 54 -18.22 -16.19 14.20
N GLU A 55 -18.04 -14.87 14.34
CA GLU A 55 -17.83 -13.95 13.22
C GLU A 55 -16.37 -14.00 12.74
N MET A 56 -16.15 -14.14 11.44
CA MET A 56 -14.80 -13.99 10.86
C MET A 56 -14.40 -12.52 10.86
N ARG A 57 -13.31 -12.18 11.55
CA ARG A 57 -12.73 -10.83 11.55
C ARG A 57 -11.32 -10.86 10.97
N PRO A 58 -11.00 -9.98 10.01
CA PRO A 58 -9.64 -9.84 9.52
C PRO A 58 -8.77 -9.22 10.61
N LYS A 59 -7.73 -9.94 11.02
CA LYS A 59 -6.64 -9.46 11.86
C LYS A 59 -5.52 -8.98 10.96
N ILE A 60 -5.32 -7.66 10.95
CA ILE A 60 -4.37 -7.00 10.06
C ILE A 60 -3.13 -6.57 10.84
N ASP A 61 -1.94 -6.97 10.37
CA ASP A 61 -0.65 -6.43 10.86
C ASP A 61 -0.29 -5.14 10.10
N PHE A 62 -0.84 -4.02 10.56
CA PHE A 62 -0.52 -2.70 10.02
C PHE A 62 0.96 -2.35 10.15
N GLY A 63 1.62 -2.75 11.24
CA GLY A 63 3.02 -2.41 11.48
C GLY A 63 3.96 -3.13 10.52
N GLY A 64 3.73 -4.42 10.28
CA GLY A 64 4.43 -5.21 9.27
C GLY A 64 4.18 -4.69 7.86
N TYR A 65 2.92 -4.39 7.54
CA TYR A 65 2.53 -3.85 6.24
C TYR A 65 3.22 -2.52 5.94
N TRP A 66 3.16 -1.54 6.84
CA TRP A 66 3.80 -0.24 6.62
C TRP A 66 5.32 -0.36 6.46
N LYS A 67 5.97 -1.26 7.21
CA LYS A 67 7.40 -1.53 7.01
C LYS A 67 7.68 -2.07 5.60
N TYR A 68 6.84 -2.98 5.13
CA TYR A 68 6.96 -3.54 3.78
C TYR A 68 6.77 -2.45 2.71
N VAL A 69 5.73 -1.64 2.82
CA VAL A 69 5.42 -0.56 1.86
C VAL A 69 6.53 0.49 1.84
N LEU A 70 6.96 1.00 3.00
CA LEU A 70 8.05 1.98 3.08
C LEU A 70 9.37 1.46 2.49
N THR A 71 9.60 0.14 2.54
CA THR A 71 10.83 -0.46 2.02
C THR A 71 10.79 -0.75 0.53
N ASN A 72 9.62 -1.15 0.01
CA ASN A 72 9.47 -1.66 -1.35
C ASN A 72 8.80 -0.67 -2.32
N CYS A 73 7.94 0.23 -1.81
CA CYS A 73 7.22 1.19 -2.63
C CYS A 73 7.95 2.54 -2.70
N ILE A 74 8.74 2.93 -1.70
CA ILE A 74 9.52 4.17 -1.77
C ILE A 74 10.88 3.88 -2.43
N GLN A 75 11.06 4.41 -3.64
CA GLN A 75 12.33 4.30 -4.36
C GLN A 75 13.36 5.31 -3.85
N SER A 76 12.95 6.57 -3.70
CA SER A 76 13.81 7.65 -3.21
C SER A 76 12.99 8.84 -2.70
N THR A 77 13.65 9.74 -1.98
CA THR A 77 13.04 10.95 -1.43
C THR A 77 13.94 12.17 -1.64
N VAL A 78 13.35 13.36 -1.69
CA VAL A 78 14.06 14.65 -1.71
C VAL A 78 13.44 15.57 -0.66
N PRO A 79 14.15 15.95 0.41
CA PRO A 79 15.54 15.57 0.74
C PRO A 79 15.71 14.05 0.96
N PRO A 80 16.92 13.50 0.73
CA PRO A 80 17.15 12.07 0.82
C PRO A 80 17.05 11.58 2.27
N LEU A 81 16.05 10.75 2.53
CA LEU A 81 15.83 10.05 3.79
C LEU A 81 16.35 8.61 3.71
N SER A 82 17.06 8.17 4.75
CA SER A 82 17.48 6.78 4.87
C SER A 82 16.28 5.90 5.19
N LYS A 83 16.38 4.58 4.95
CA LYS A 83 15.33 3.63 5.36
C LYS A 83 15.01 3.73 6.87
N SER A 84 16.03 3.90 7.70
CA SER A 84 15.86 4.13 9.14
C SER A 84 15.11 5.42 9.44
N ASP A 85 15.33 6.49 8.66
CA ASP A 85 14.64 7.77 8.84
C ASP A 85 13.16 7.65 8.45
N LEU A 86 12.85 6.88 7.39
CA LEU A 86 11.48 6.56 6.99
C LEU A 86 10.71 5.81 8.08
N PHE A 87 11.36 4.97 8.88
CA PHE A 87 10.72 4.30 10.02
C PHE A 87 10.59 5.19 11.26
N ASN A 88 11.30 6.31 11.32
CA ASN A 88 11.30 7.25 12.43
C ASN A 88 10.71 8.61 12.02
N LEU A 89 9.86 8.62 11.00
CA LEU A 89 9.16 9.82 10.57
C LEU A 89 8.30 10.38 11.70
N LYS A 90 8.22 11.71 11.75
CA LYS A 90 7.24 12.38 12.63
C LYS A 90 5.83 11.93 12.21
N PRO A 91 4.88 11.77 13.16
CA PRO A 91 3.52 11.36 12.86
C PRO A 91 2.85 12.19 11.76
N GLU A 92 3.08 13.51 11.76
CA GLU A 92 2.54 14.44 10.76
C GLU A 92 3.06 14.15 9.34
N VAL A 93 4.34 13.80 9.21
CA VAL A 93 4.97 13.45 7.92
C VAL A 93 4.52 12.07 7.48
N GLY A 94 4.42 11.12 8.42
CA GLY A 94 3.91 9.78 8.16
C GLY A 94 2.48 9.79 7.62
N ASN A 95 1.59 10.60 8.22
CA ASN A 95 0.23 10.77 7.74
C ASN A 95 0.18 11.28 6.30
N ALA A 96 1.01 12.27 5.97
CA ALA A 96 1.03 12.85 4.63
C ALA A 96 1.58 11.85 3.58
N ILE A 97 2.56 11.03 3.94
CA ILE A 97 3.09 9.96 3.07
C ILE A 97 2.08 8.79 2.95
N GLN A 98 1.31 8.50 3.99
CA GLN A 98 0.26 7.47 3.97
C GLN A 98 -0.86 7.78 2.96
N GLU A 99 -1.04 9.03 2.53
CA GLU A 99 -2.03 9.39 1.50
C GLU A 99 -1.61 8.99 0.08
N ILE A 100 -0.31 8.92 -0.18
CA ILE A 100 0.24 8.58 -1.51
C ILE A 100 0.64 7.10 -1.62
N LEU A 101 0.78 6.42 -0.48
CA LEU A 101 1.15 5.02 -0.43
C LEU A 101 -0.09 4.11 -0.51
N PRO A 102 0.07 2.89 -1.05
CA PRO A 102 -1.03 1.93 -1.09
C PRO A 102 -1.48 1.57 0.32
N ARG A 103 -2.78 1.68 0.60
CA ARG A 103 -3.37 1.33 1.90
C ARG A 103 -3.82 -0.12 1.88
N ILE A 104 -3.66 -0.81 3.00
CA ILE A 104 -4.11 -2.19 3.14
C ILE A 104 -5.64 -2.31 3.05
N GLU A 105 -6.36 -1.26 3.44
CA GLU A 105 -7.81 -1.17 3.34
C GLU A 105 -8.28 -1.15 1.87
N ASP A 106 -7.56 -0.46 0.98
CA ASP A 106 -7.84 -0.51 -0.46
C ASP A 106 -7.58 -1.92 -1.03
N LEU A 107 -6.55 -2.61 -0.54
CA LEU A 107 -6.26 -4.00 -0.95
C LEU A 107 -7.37 -4.96 -0.48
N LEU A 108 -7.88 -4.78 0.73
CA LEU A 108 -8.98 -5.58 1.30
C LEU A 108 -10.33 -5.26 0.65
N GLY A 109 -10.56 -3.98 0.34
CA GLY A 109 -11.72 -3.51 -0.40
C GLY A 109 -11.75 -4.09 -1.81
N GLY A 110 -10.61 -4.20 -2.48
CA GLY A 110 -10.48 -4.90 -3.77
C GLY A 110 -10.92 -6.35 -3.71
N ILE A 111 -10.50 -7.10 -2.67
CA ILE A 111 -10.95 -8.49 -2.47
C ILE A 111 -12.45 -8.56 -2.16
N SER A 112 -12.96 -7.60 -1.39
CA SER A 112 -14.37 -7.57 -0.97
C SER A 112 -15.31 -7.13 -2.10
N SER A 113 -14.82 -6.31 -3.05
CA SER A 113 -15.59 -5.82 -4.21
C SER A 113 -15.47 -6.69 -5.45
N GLU A 114 -14.44 -7.54 -5.58
CA GLU A 114 -14.42 -8.64 -6.57
C GLU A 114 -15.15 -9.90 -6.08
N GLY A 115 -15.89 -9.78 -4.97
CA GLY A 115 -16.60 -10.87 -4.29
C GLY A 115 -18.12 -10.83 -4.42
N GLU A 116 -18.70 -10.14 -5.41
CA GLU A 116 -20.08 -10.44 -5.85
C GLU A 116 -20.04 -11.74 -6.68
N ILE A 117 -19.63 -12.84 -6.05
CA ILE A 117 -20.01 -14.17 -6.50
C ILE A 117 -21.43 -14.32 -5.99
N ASP A 118 -22.41 -13.99 -6.83
CA ASP A 118 -23.82 -14.30 -6.58
C ASP A 118 -23.90 -15.81 -6.30
N PRO A 119 -24.13 -16.26 -5.05
CA PRO A 119 -23.99 -17.67 -4.72
C PRO A 119 -25.24 -18.49 -5.08
N LEU A 120 -26.03 -18.07 -6.08
CA LEU A 120 -27.23 -18.77 -6.54
C LEU A 120 -27.54 -18.53 -8.03
N GLU A 121 -26.80 -19.20 -8.93
CA GLU A 121 -27.37 -19.76 -10.18
C GLU A 121 -27.00 -21.24 -10.32
#